data_AF-A0A1Y2NRG1-F1
#
_entry.id   AF-A0A1Y2NRG1-F1
#
_cell.length_a   1.000
_cell.length_b   1.000
_cell.length_c   1.000
_cell.angle_alpha   90.00
_cell.angle_beta   90.00
_cell.angle_gamma   90.00
#
_symmetry.space_group_name_H-M   'P 1'
#
loop_
_entity.id
_entity.type
_entity.pdbx_description
1 polymer ?
#
loop_
_entity_poly.entity_id
_entity_poly.type
_entity_poly.pdbx_seq_one_letter_code
_entity_poly.pdbx_strand_id
1 'polypeptide(L)'
;MSRGQLRRMAQLARDEDVTVRWHDARGGAARRGGPVRTLRDLAPLLRGADGAGHVLVGDPFSRYVQLLLGAFPPRRVTVVDDGTATMEYAAQLSRGERLVRWHRRGSLGPREAALAPLTALARRRLAPGRRRTVEIFTALPVEAPEGTVVSGNRFAWTRARFGPPRLTAGADLVGTSLVETGVVDPDRYVEAVAALTAAHGVTRYFAHRRESVTKLHRIATTTGLEIVRPELPLELIARRGPLGRTVLSFPSTVVHTLPAALAGTGVTITVCDVAPEWLRAGAPPRARGFLAAVTETARTAHGLSLTGARLRSAVDC
;
A
#
# COMPACT_ATOMS: atom_id res chain seq x y z
N MET A 1 -3.64 0.91 6.15
CA MET A 1 -4.59 2.01 6.42
C MET A 1 -4.71 2.34 7.90
N SER A 2 -5.13 3.55 8.26
CA SER A 2 -5.49 3.88 9.66
C SER A 2 -6.86 3.28 10.03
N ARG A 3 -7.17 3.18 11.34
CA ARG A 3 -8.51 2.75 11.79
C ARG A 3 -9.61 3.68 11.27
N GLY A 4 -9.35 4.99 11.18
CA GLY A 4 -10.26 5.97 10.61
C GLY A 4 -10.53 5.71 9.12
N GLN A 5 -9.49 5.51 8.32
CA GLN A 5 -9.63 5.17 6.89
C GLN A 5 -10.43 3.87 6.69
N LEU A 6 -10.20 2.84 7.50
CA LEU A 6 -10.97 1.60 7.43
C LEU A 6 -12.45 1.80 7.77
N ARG A 7 -12.77 2.65 8.75
CA ARG A 7 -14.16 3.00 9.07
C ARG A 7 -14.84 3.74 7.92
N ARG A 8 -14.13 4.67 7.27
CA ARG A 8 -14.63 5.37 6.08
C ARG A 8 -14.86 4.43 4.90
N MET A 9 -13.93 3.50 4.65
CA MET A 9 -14.12 2.45 3.63
C MET A 9 -15.28 1.50 3.97
N ALA A 10 -15.47 1.15 5.25
CA ALA A 10 -16.62 0.37 5.69
C ALA A 10 -17.94 1.10 5.45
N GLN A 11 -17.97 2.43 5.59
CA GLN A 11 -19.15 3.21 5.23
C GLN A 11 -19.42 3.12 3.72
N LEU A 12 -18.40 3.32 2.88
CA LEU A 12 -18.57 3.20 1.43
C LEU A 12 -19.06 1.82 1.01
N ALA A 13 -18.58 0.75 1.65
CA ALA A 13 -19.08 -0.58 1.38
C ALA A 13 -20.57 -0.73 1.75
N ARG A 14 -21.01 -0.16 2.87
CA ARG A 14 -22.44 -0.16 3.25
C ARG A 14 -23.30 0.66 2.30
N ASP A 15 -22.77 1.78 1.80
CA ASP A 15 -23.46 2.60 0.80
C ASP A 15 -23.64 1.86 -0.54
N GLU A 16 -22.90 0.77 -0.75
CA GLU A 16 -23.00 -0.15 -1.89
C GLU A 16 -23.69 -1.46 -1.49
N ASP A 17 -24.52 -1.44 -0.45
CA ASP A 17 -25.30 -2.57 0.09
C ASP A 17 -24.46 -3.78 0.55
N VAL A 18 -23.15 -3.59 0.78
CA VAL A 18 -22.29 -4.62 1.36
C VAL A 18 -22.48 -4.69 2.86
N THR A 19 -22.87 -5.86 3.37
CA THR A 19 -22.93 -6.12 4.81
C THR A 19 -21.52 -6.14 5.41
N VAL A 20 -21.19 -5.13 6.23
CA VAL A 20 -19.88 -5.04 6.90
C VAL A 20 -19.98 -5.39 8.38
N ARG A 21 -19.32 -6.49 8.78
CA ARG A 21 -19.11 -6.88 10.18
C ARG A 21 -17.67 -6.57 10.60
N TRP A 22 -17.51 -5.77 11.65
CA TRP A 22 -16.19 -5.34 12.13
C TRP A 22 -15.66 -6.27 13.23
N HIS A 23 -14.45 -6.80 13.04
CA HIS A 23 -13.76 -7.64 14.01
C HIS A 23 -12.34 -7.10 14.29
N ASP A 24 -12.01 -6.78 15.54
CA ASP A 24 -10.67 -6.34 15.94
C ASP A 24 -9.84 -7.52 16.50
N ALA A 25 -8.98 -8.08 15.65
CA ALA A 25 -8.09 -9.18 16.00
C ALA A 25 -7.06 -8.82 17.10
N ARG A 26 -6.78 -7.52 17.30
CA ARG A 26 -5.80 -7.00 18.26
C ARG A 26 -6.49 -6.34 19.45
N GLY A 27 -7.74 -6.71 19.72
CA GLY A 27 -8.60 -6.14 20.77
C GLY A 27 -7.80 -5.52 21.91
N GLY A 28 -8.01 -4.22 22.14
CA GLY A 28 -7.22 -3.43 23.08
C GLY A 28 -7.00 -4.15 24.40
N ALA A 29 -5.88 -3.85 25.06
CA ALA A 29 -5.33 -4.51 26.25
C ALA A 29 -6.34 -4.82 27.40
N ALA A 30 -7.55 -4.27 27.35
CA ALA A 30 -8.63 -4.46 28.32
C ALA A 30 -9.42 -5.79 28.22
N ARG A 31 -9.25 -6.65 27.19
CA ARG A 31 -10.04 -7.91 27.11
C ARG A 31 -9.18 -9.13 26.76
N ARG A 32 -8.89 -9.97 27.77
CA ARG A 32 -8.30 -11.31 27.60
C ARG A 32 -9.14 -12.13 26.59
N GLY A 33 -8.49 -12.77 25.59
CA GLY A 33 -9.13 -13.72 24.67
C GLY A 33 -9.50 -13.22 23.26
N GLY A 34 -9.09 -12.01 22.86
CA GLY A 34 -9.42 -11.38 21.57
C GLY A 34 -9.39 -12.27 20.31
N PRO A 35 -8.27 -12.95 19.98
CA PRO A 35 -8.18 -13.75 18.76
C PRO A 35 -9.04 -15.02 18.80
N VAL A 36 -9.15 -15.68 19.96
CA VAL A 36 -9.97 -16.89 20.14
C VAL A 36 -11.45 -16.57 20.03
N ARG A 37 -11.89 -15.46 20.64
CA ARG A 37 -13.27 -14.98 20.51
C ARG A 37 -13.60 -14.64 19.06
N THR A 38 -12.73 -13.89 18.39
CA THR A 38 -12.95 -13.55 16.98
C THR A 38 -12.98 -14.79 16.09
N LEU A 39 -12.11 -15.78 16.34
CA LEU A 39 -12.17 -17.07 15.67
C LEU A 39 -13.51 -17.77 15.89
N ARG A 40 -14.02 -17.78 17.13
CA ARG A 40 -15.33 -18.36 17.46
C ARG A 40 -16.46 -17.63 16.74
N ASP A 41 -16.41 -16.31 16.65
CA ASP A 41 -17.43 -15.49 16.00
C ASP A 41 -17.42 -15.66 14.47
N LEU A 42 -16.24 -15.82 13.87
CA LEU A 42 -16.07 -16.03 12.43
C LEU A 42 -16.31 -17.48 12.00
N ALA A 43 -16.09 -18.46 12.89
CA ALA A 43 -16.16 -19.87 12.54
C ALA A 43 -17.49 -20.32 11.92
N PRO A 44 -18.69 -19.94 12.43
CA PRO A 44 -19.96 -20.27 11.79
C PRO A 44 -20.08 -19.69 10.38
N LEU A 45 -19.56 -18.47 10.15
CA LEU A 45 -19.60 -17.83 8.83
C LEU A 45 -18.68 -18.51 7.83
N LEU A 46 -17.51 -18.96 8.29
CA LEU A 46 -16.52 -19.65 7.47
C LEU A 46 -16.87 -21.13 7.25
N ARG A 47 -17.65 -21.76 8.15
CA ARG A 47 -18.11 -23.16 8.03
C ARG A 47 -19.46 -23.30 7.34
N GLY A 48 -20.40 -22.37 7.57
CA GLY A 48 -21.79 -22.43 7.11
C GLY A 48 -22.02 -21.89 5.70
N ALA A 49 -20.98 -21.44 4.99
CA ALA A 49 -21.06 -21.30 3.55
C ALA A 49 -20.97 -22.72 2.94
N ASP A 50 -22.09 -23.23 2.40
CA ASP A 50 -22.30 -24.58 1.84
C ASP A 50 -21.27 -25.02 0.78
N GLY A 51 -20.02 -25.24 1.19
CA GLY A 51 -18.93 -25.71 0.32
C GLY A 51 -17.85 -24.67 0.04
N ALA A 52 -17.21 -24.16 1.10
CA ALA A 52 -15.93 -23.45 1.08
C ALA A 52 -15.93 -22.15 0.24
N GLY A 53 -16.57 -21.13 0.84
CA GLY A 53 -16.66 -19.77 0.34
C GLY A 53 -15.33 -19.14 -0.08
N HIS A 54 -15.45 -18.21 -1.00
CA HIS A 54 -14.37 -17.39 -1.52
C HIS A 54 -13.91 -16.40 -0.44
N VAL A 55 -12.62 -16.42 -0.09
CA VAL A 55 -12.02 -15.53 0.91
C VAL A 55 -11.12 -14.51 0.25
N LEU A 56 -11.31 -13.23 0.60
CA LEU A 56 -10.43 -12.14 0.20
C LEU A 56 -9.41 -11.84 1.30
N VAL A 57 -8.14 -11.70 0.93
CA VAL A 57 -7.02 -11.50 1.85
C VAL A 57 -6.26 -10.24 1.45
N GLY A 58 -6.11 -9.28 2.36
CA GLY A 58 -5.24 -8.11 2.15
C GLY A 58 -3.76 -8.46 2.38
N ASP A 59 -3.35 -8.64 3.64
CA ASP A 59 -1.96 -9.00 3.99
C ASP A 59 -1.80 -10.53 4.16
N PRO A 60 -1.22 -11.25 3.19
CA PRO A 60 -1.00 -12.70 3.28
C PRO A 60 0.05 -13.10 4.34
N PHE A 61 0.83 -12.14 4.84
CA PHE A 61 1.80 -12.34 5.92
C PHE A 61 1.21 -12.08 7.32
N SER A 62 -0.06 -11.69 7.41
CA SER A 62 -0.75 -11.52 8.68
C SER A 62 -0.89 -12.87 9.39
N ARG A 63 -0.18 -13.04 10.52
CA ARG A 63 -0.26 -14.26 11.35
C ARG A 63 -1.70 -14.61 11.76
N TYR A 64 -2.54 -13.60 11.95
CA TYR A 64 -3.95 -13.78 12.27
C TYR A 64 -4.73 -14.38 11.10
N VAL A 65 -4.50 -13.89 9.88
CA VAL A 65 -5.10 -14.45 8.65
C VAL A 65 -4.58 -15.87 8.42
N GLN A 66 -3.28 -16.09 8.60
CA GLN A 66 -2.66 -17.41 8.47
C GLN A 66 -3.29 -18.45 9.41
N LEU A 67 -3.55 -18.07 10.67
CA LEU A 67 -4.25 -18.93 11.64
C LEU A 67 -5.69 -19.21 11.21
N LEU A 68 -6.44 -18.17 10.78
CA LEU A 68 -7.82 -18.32 10.29
C LEU A 68 -7.92 -19.28 9.11
N LEU A 69 -7.08 -19.10 8.10
CA LEU A 69 -7.06 -19.95 6.91
C LEU A 69 -6.58 -21.37 7.21
N GLY A 70 -5.71 -21.54 8.20
CA GLY A 70 -5.30 -22.85 8.70
C GLY A 70 -6.48 -23.64 9.27
N ALA A 71 -7.33 -23.00 10.08
CA ALA A 71 -8.50 -23.61 10.71
C ALA A 71 -9.69 -23.76 9.74
N PHE A 72 -9.85 -22.84 8.79
CA PHE A 72 -10.97 -22.77 7.86
C PHE A 72 -10.46 -22.66 6.42
N PRO A 73 -10.11 -23.77 5.77
CA PRO A 73 -9.46 -23.73 4.47
C PRO A 73 -10.45 -23.43 3.33
N PRO A 74 -10.34 -22.28 2.64
CA PRO A 74 -11.23 -21.95 1.53
C PRO A 74 -10.87 -22.73 0.25
N ARG A 75 -11.85 -22.88 -0.66
CA ARG A 75 -11.64 -23.39 -2.03
C ARG A 75 -11.17 -22.29 -2.98
N ARG A 76 -11.57 -21.04 -2.75
CA ARG A 76 -11.12 -19.89 -3.54
C ARG A 76 -10.53 -18.82 -2.62
N VAL A 77 -9.32 -18.38 -2.94
CA VAL A 77 -8.65 -17.25 -2.26
C VAL A 77 -8.36 -16.18 -3.29
N THR A 78 -8.71 -14.93 -3.00
CA THR A 78 -8.19 -13.78 -3.73
C THR A 78 -7.33 -12.95 -2.80
N VAL A 79 -6.05 -12.81 -3.12
CA VAL A 79 -5.17 -11.84 -2.47
C VAL A 79 -5.38 -10.50 -3.15
N VAL A 80 -5.89 -9.54 -2.38
CA VAL A 80 -6.13 -8.16 -2.82
C VAL A 80 -4.88 -7.34 -2.54
N ASP A 81 -4.62 -6.36 -3.39
CA ASP A 81 -3.50 -5.42 -3.29
C ASP A 81 -3.30 -4.83 -1.87
N ASP A 82 -2.18 -5.16 -1.24
CA ASP A 82 -1.65 -4.53 0.00
C ASP A 82 -0.29 -3.86 -0.30
N GLY A 83 -0.11 -3.41 -1.53
CA GLY A 83 1.13 -2.80 -1.98
C GLY A 83 2.24 -3.85 -2.13
N THR A 84 3.44 -3.51 -1.68
CA THR A 84 4.63 -4.34 -1.92
C THR A 84 4.61 -5.71 -1.23
N ALA A 85 3.71 -5.90 -0.25
CA ALA A 85 3.42 -7.22 0.31
C ALA A 85 2.83 -8.18 -0.75
N THR A 86 2.01 -7.69 -1.69
CA THR A 86 1.44 -8.51 -2.76
C THR A 86 2.51 -8.97 -3.75
N MET A 87 3.43 -8.06 -4.14
CA MET A 87 4.59 -8.41 -4.98
C MET A 87 5.50 -9.43 -4.30
N GLU A 88 5.77 -9.24 -3.00
CA GLU A 88 6.56 -10.17 -2.22
C GLU A 88 5.90 -11.55 -2.13
N TYR A 89 4.59 -11.59 -1.90
CA TYR A 89 3.82 -12.82 -1.86
C TYR A 89 3.90 -13.57 -3.18
N ALA A 90 3.69 -12.89 -4.31
CA ALA A 90 3.81 -13.49 -5.64
C ALA A 90 5.22 -14.04 -5.88
N ALA A 91 6.26 -13.26 -5.59
CA ALA A 91 7.66 -13.69 -5.74
C ALA A 91 7.99 -14.92 -4.87
N GLN A 92 7.50 -14.96 -3.62
CA GLN A 92 7.70 -16.11 -2.74
C GLN A 92 6.94 -17.35 -3.20
N LEU A 93 5.73 -17.18 -3.75
CA LEU A 93 4.99 -18.29 -4.35
C LEU A 93 5.72 -18.86 -5.57
N SER A 94 6.19 -18.02 -6.49
CA SER A 94 6.92 -18.47 -7.69
C SER A 94 8.19 -19.24 -7.35
N ARG A 95 8.83 -18.94 -6.21
CA ARG A 95 10.05 -19.63 -5.74
C ARG A 95 9.78 -20.81 -4.81
N GLY A 96 8.52 -21.11 -4.49
CA GLY A 96 8.16 -22.13 -3.49
C GLY A 96 8.64 -21.80 -2.07
N GLU A 97 8.95 -20.53 -1.78
CA GLU A 97 9.50 -20.07 -0.51
C GLU A 97 8.46 -20.10 0.63
N ARG A 98 8.92 -19.98 1.88
CA ARG A 98 8.01 -19.79 3.02
C ARG A 98 7.42 -18.39 2.99
N LEU A 99 6.10 -18.26 3.19
CA LEU A 99 5.36 -16.99 3.31
C LEU A 99 5.71 -16.23 4.60
N VAL A 100 6.94 -15.71 4.65
CA VAL A 100 7.48 -14.93 5.76
C VAL A 100 7.93 -13.59 5.20
N ARG A 101 7.45 -12.51 5.82
CA ARG A 101 7.78 -11.15 5.41
C ARG A 101 9.30 -10.93 5.52
N TRP A 102 9.88 -10.33 4.49
CA TRP A 102 11.33 -10.30 4.29
C TRP A 102 12.09 -9.64 5.43
N HIS A 103 11.51 -8.62 6.08
CA HIS A 103 12.12 -7.94 7.23
C HIS A 103 12.17 -8.81 8.51
N ARG A 104 11.60 -10.01 8.49
CA ARG A 104 11.73 -11.01 9.55
C ARG A 104 12.70 -12.14 9.20
N ARG A 105 13.29 -12.14 7.99
CA ARG A 105 14.38 -13.05 7.64
C ARG A 105 15.63 -12.63 8.43
N GLY A 106 15.79 -13.19 9.63
CA GLY A 106 16.95 -12.94 10.50
C GLY A 106 16.66 -13.00 12.00
N SER A 107 15.39 -12.89 12.44
CA SER A 107 15.03 -12.98 13.85
C SER A 107 14.36 -14.30 14.19
N LEU A 108 15.04 -15.43 13.98
CA LEU A 108 14.56 -16.77 14.39
C LEU A 108 14.60 -16.91 15.92
N GLY A 109 13.81 -16.10 16.62
CA GLY A 109 13.60 -16.26 18.05
C GLY A 109 12.75 -17.51 18.36
N PRO A 110 12.80 -18.05 19.58
CA PRO A 110 12.10 -19.26 19.99
C PRO A 110 10.58 -19.24 19.71
N ARG A 111 9.96 -18.05 19.72
CA ARG A 111 8.54 -17.87 19.36
C ARG A 111 8.25 -18.13 17.87
N GLU A 112 9.20 -17.91 16.97
CA GLU A 112 9.02 -18.13 15.54
C GLU A 112 9.19 -19.60 15.17
N ALA A 113 10.08 -20.32 15.86
CA ALA A 113 10.21 -21.78 15.76
C ALA A 113 8.94 -22.50 16.24
N ALA A 114 8.37 -22.09 17.38
CA ALA A 114 7.12 -22.66 17.91
C ALA A 114 5.90 -22.47 16.97
N LEU A 115 5.95 -21.46 16.10
CA LEU A 115 4.87 -21.13 15.17
C LEU A 115 5.11 -21.64 13.73
N ALA A 116 6.26 -22.29 13.48
CA ALA A 116 6.63 -22.79 12.16
C ALA A 116 5.59 -23.77 11.53
N PRO A 117 4.94 -24.67 12.31
CA PRO A 117 3.89 -25.54 11.75
C PRO A 117 2.67 -24.77 11.26
N LEU A 118 2.28 -23.71 11.97
CA LEU A 118 1.13 -22.87 11.61
C LEU A 118 1.40 -22.04 10.35
N THR A 119 2.60 -21.49 10.21
CA THR A 119 2.99 -20.73 9.01
C THR A 119 3.16 -21.64 7.80
N ALA A 120 3.67 -22.86 7.98
CA ALA A 120 3.73 -23.88 6.93
C ALA A 120 2.34 -24.35 6.48
N LEU A 121 1.42 -24.58 7.42
CA LEU A 121 0.04 -24.93 7.11
C LEU A 121 -0.66 -23.79 6.36
N ALA A 122 -0.53 -22.55 6.86
CA ALA A 122 -1.11 -21.38 6.21
C ALA A 122 -0.55 -21.15 4.80
N ARG A 123 0.75 -21.39 4.57
CA ARG A 123 1.32 -21.39 3.22
C ARG A 123 0.61 -22.37 2.31
N ARG A 124 0.39 -23.61 2.76
CA ARG A 124 -0.38 -24.60 1.99
C ARG A 124 -1.81 -24.15 1.73
N ARG A 125 -2.37 -23.25 2.54
CA ARG A 125 -3.71 -22.68 2.37
C ARG A 125 -3.76 -21.43 1.48
N LEU A 126 -2.64 -20.74 1.33
CA LEU A 126 -2.46 -19.57 0.47
C LEU A 126 -1.75 -19.90 -0.85
N ALA A 127 -1.36 -21.15 -1.08
CA ALA A 127 -0.84 -21.64 -2.35
C ALA A 127 -1.95 -22.37 -3.14
N PRO A 128 -1.87 -22.38 -4.48
CA PRO A 128 -2.78 -23.18 -5.30
C PRO A 128 -2.60 -24.68 -5.01
N GLY A 129 -3.64 -25.45 -5.28
CA GLY A 129 -3.60 -26.90 -5.11
C GLY A 129 -4.80 -27.58 -5.75
N ARG A 130 -4.85 -28.92 -5.72
CA ARG A 130 -5.85 -29.74 -6.45
C ARG A 130 -7.32 -29.31 -6.27
N ARG A 131 -7.67 -28.72 -5.13
CA ARG A 131 -9.04 -28.24 -4.82
C ARG A 131 -9.07 -26.76 -4.40
N ARG A 132 -8.00 -26.00 -4.71
CA ARG A 132 -7.89 -24.58 -4.36
C ARG A 132 -7.39 -23.74 -5.51
N THR A 133 -8.18 -22.74 -5.86
CA THR A 133 -7.78 -21.67 -6.77
C THR A 133 -7.29 -20.46 -5.97
N VAL A 134 -6.20 -19.88 -6.43
CA VAL A 134 -5.64 -18.64 -5.87
C VAL A 134 -5.63 -17.59 -6.98
N GLU A 135 -6.23 -16.45 -6.69
CA GLU A 135 -6.23 -15.26 -7.53
C GLU A 135 -5.43 -14.16 -6.83
N ILE A 136 -4.65 -13.40 -7.58
CA ILE A 136 -3.98 -12.18 -7.13
C ILE A 136 -4.65 -11.02 -7.86
N PHE A 137 -5.44 -10.22 -7.14
CA PHE A 137 -6.12 -9.05 -7.67
C PHE A 137 -5.35 -7.78 -7.30
N THR A 138 -4.59 -7.24 -8.24
CA THR A 138 -3.60 -6.17 -7.96
C THR A 138 -3.45 -5.21 -9.13
N ALA A 139 -3.10 -3.96 -8.82
CA ALA A 139 -2.69 -2.96 -9.81
C ALA A 139 -1.16 -2.98 -10.03
N LEU A 140 -0.42 -3.74 -9.22
CA LEU A 140 1.03 -3.86 -9.31
C LEU A 140 1.43 -4.81 -10.45
N PRO A 141 2.56 -4.55 -11.12
CA PRO A 141 3.09 -5.46 -12.12
C PRO A 141 3.56 -6.75 -11.43
N VAL A 142 2.76 -7.80 -11.57
CA VAL A 142 2.99 -9.12 -10.98
C VAL A 142 2.82 -10.16 -12.07
N GLU A 143 3.87 -10.97 -12.28
CA GLU A 143 3.77 -12.18 -13.08
C GLU A 143 3.02 -13.26 -12.29
N ALA A 144 2.16 -14.01 -12.96
CA ALA A 144 1.36 -15.04 -12.31
C ALA A 144 2.24 -16.21 -11.84
N PRO A 145 2.32 -16.47 -10.52
CA PRO A 145 2.92 -17.70 -10.03
C PRO A 145 2.19 -18.93 -10.60
N GLU A 146 2.92 -20.04 -10.74
CA GLU A 146 2.36 -21.29 -11.27
C GLU A 146 1.08 -21.71 -10.52
N GLY A 147 0.04 -22.06 -11.29
CA GLY A 147 -1.25 -22.50 -10.75
C GLY A 147 -2.12 -21.37 -10.16
N THR A 148 -1.73 -20.11 -10.30
CA THR A 148 -2.52 -18.94 -9.86
C THR A 148 -3.08 -18.14 -11.03
N VAL A 149 -4.08 -17.31 -10.76
CA VAL A 149 -4.62 -16.31 -11.71
C VAL A 149 -4.20 -14.92 -11.23
N VAL A 150 -3.65 -14.08 -12.11
CA VAL A 150 -3.46 -12.65 -11.81
C VAL A 150 -4.51 -11.84 -12.54
N SER A 151 -5.29 -11.08 -11.79
CA SER A 151 -6.35 -10.20 -12.30
C SER A 151 -5.95 -8.75 -12.03
N GLY A 152 -5.89 -7.94 -13.10
CA GLY A 152 -5.52 -6.53 -12.98
C GLY A 152 -6.62 -5.70 -12.30
N ASN A 153 -6.29 -5.06 -11.18
CA ASN A 153 -7.15 -4.03 -10.57
C ASN A 153 -7.06 -2.73 -11.38
N ARG A 154 -8.00 -2.57 -12.32
CA ARG A 154 -8.11 -1.38 -13.17
C ARG A 154 -8.92 -0.24 -12.54
N PHE A 155 -9.25 -0.34 -11.24
CA PHE A 155 -10.04 0.66 -10.51
C PHE A 155 -11.37 1.01 -11.19
N ALA A 156 -12.00 0.04 -11.89
CA ALA A 156 -13.22 0.27 -12.67
C ALA A 156 -14.38 0.78 -11.80
N TRP A 157 -14.61 0.16 -10.63
CA TRP A 157 -15.63 0.64 -9.68
C TRP A 157 -15.32 2.06 -9.19
N THR A 158 -14.08 2.35 -8.79
CA THR A 158 -13.66 3.68 -8.35
C THR A 158 -13.93 4.74 -9.42
N ARG A 159 -13.62 4.43 -10.68
CA ARG A 159 -13.83 5.33 -11.82
C ARG A 159 -15.31 5.55 -12.16
N ALA A 160 -16.12 4.49 -12.07
CA ALA A 160 -17.55 4.58 -12.31
C ALA A 160 -18.26 5.33 -11.17
N ARG A 161 -17.88 5.03 -9.93
CA ARG A 161 -18.53 5.56 -8.71
C ARG A 161 -18.17 7.01 -8.43
N PHE A 162 -16.92 7.38 -8.72
CA PHE A 162 -16.40 8.73 -8.52
C PHE A 162 -16.03 9.28 -9.90
N GLY A 163 -16.71 10.35 -10.32
CA GLY A 163 -16.50 11.01 -11.60
C GLY A 163 -15.05 11.47 -11.82
N PRO A 164 -14.71 12.00 -13.01
CA PRO A 164 -13.40 12.61 -13.17
C PRO A 164 -13.27 13.79 -12.19
N PRO A 165 -12.10 13.98 -11.57
CA PRO A 165 -11.90 15.11 -10.68
C PRO A 165 -11.95 16.42 -11.45
N ARG A 166 -12.39 17.49 -10.78
CA ARG A 166 -12.17 18.86 -11.27
C ARG A 166 -10.67 19.12 -11.28
N LEU A 167 -10.12 19.40 -12.47
CA LEU A 167 -8.70 19.70 -12.63
C LEU A 167 -8.39 21.16 -12.29
N THR A 168 -7.27 21.39 -11.61
CA THR A 168 -6.69 22.71 -11.36
C THR A 168 -5.45 22.90 -12.23
N ALA A 169 -5.08 24.14 -12.55
CA ALA A 169 -3.97 24.42 -13.46
C ALA A 169 -2.59 23.99 -12.94
N GLY A 170 -2.43 23.83 -11.62
CA GLY A 170 -1.16 23.50 -10.97
C GLY A 170 -0.89 22.01 -10.82
N ALA A 171 0.10 21.71 -9.98
CA ALA A 171 0.47 20.36 -9.58
C ALA A 171 0.11 20.07 -8.12
N ASP A 172 -0.06 18.78 -7.80
CA ASP A 172 -0.10 18.30 -6.43
C ASP A 172 1.10 17.38 -6.16
N LEU A 173 1.59 17.38 -4.92
CA LEU A 173 2.68 16.52 -4.49
C LEU A 173 2.20 15.49 -3.47
N VAL A 174 2.48 14.21 -3.73
CA VAL A 174 2.17 13.10 -2.85
C VAL A 174 3.34 12.84 -1.92
N GLY A 175 3.07 12.94 -0.63
CA GLY A 175 4.03 12.68 0.43
C GLY A 175 4.33 11.20 0.64
N THR A 176 5.41 10.93 1.37
CA THR A 176 5.85 9.57 1.72
C THR A 176 6.35 9.50 3.15
N SER A 177 6.41 8.29 3.71
CA SER A 177 6.93 8.05 5.06
C SER A 177 8.43 7.78 5.13
N LEU A 178 9.21 8.13 4.10
CA LEU A 178 10.64 7.78 4.04
C LEU A 178 11.42 8.35 5.22
N VAL A 179 11.10 9.58 5.63
CA VAL A 179 11.66 10.24 6.82
C VAL A 179 11.29 9.46 8.10
N GLU A 180 10.02 9.11 8.26
CA GLU A 180 9.53 8.40 9.44
C GLU A 180 10.03 6.95 9.53
N THR A 181 10.41 6.36 8.41
CA THR A 181 11.10 5.05 8.38
C THR A 181 12.62 5.16 8.50
N GLY A 182 13.16 6.38 8.68
CA GLY A 182 14.60 6.62 8.82
C GLY A 182 15.41 6.41 7.54
N VAL A 183 14.75 6.34 6.38
CA VAL A 183 15.41 6.13 5.08
C VAL A 183 16.01 7.43 4.57
N VAL A 184 15.26 8.52 4.67
CA VAL A 184 15.63 9.84 4.15
C VAL A 184 15.83 10.84 5.29
N ASP A 185 16.79 11.73 5.11
CA ASP A 185 17.02 12.84 6.03
C ASP A 185 15.87 13.88 5.98
N PRO A 186 15.32 14.32 7.13
CA PRO A 186 14.20 15.26 7.18
C PRO A 186 14.51 16.63 6.57
N ASP A 187 15.73 17.14 6.70
CA ASP A 187 16.11 18.45 6.17
C ASP A 187 16.16 18.37 4.65
N ARG A 188 16.85 17.36 4.13
CA ARG A 188 16.91 17.08 2.68
C ARG A 188 15.53 16.86 2.08
N TYR A 189 14.64 16.18 2.80
CA TYR A 189 13.27 15.96 2.33
C TYR A 189 12.48 17.27 2.17
N VAL A 190 12.55 18.17 3.18
CA VAL A 190 11.84 19.46 3.12
C VAL A 190 12.43 20.35 2.03
N GLU A 191 13.76 20.40 1.89
CA GLU A 191 14.42 21.13 0.79
C GLU A 191 13.99 20.61 -0.58
N ALA A 192 13.90 19.28 -0.73
CA ALA A 192 13.45 18.66 -1.96
C ALA A 192 11.98 18.99 -2.28
N VAL A 193 11.10 18.96 -1.28
CA VAL A 193 9.70 19.39 -1.43
C VAL A 193 9.65 20.85 -1.88
N ALA A 194 10.42 21.75 -1.27
CA ALA A 194 10.47 23.15 -1.67
C ALA A 194 10.95 23.35 -3.12
N ALA A 195 12.01 22.64 -3.52
CA ALA A 195 12.54 22.70 -4.88
C ALA A 195 11.53 22.16 -5.92
N LEU A 196 10.87 21.04 -5.62
CA LEU A 196 9.82 20.48 -6.49
C LEU A 196 8.60 21.42 -6.58
N THR A 197 8.22 22.05 -5.47
CA THR A 197 7.14 23.04 -5.46
C THR A 197 7.41 24.20 -6.40
N ALA A 198 8.61 24.79 -6.31
CA ALA A 198 9.00 25.91 -7.16
C ALA A 198 9.09 25.50 -8.64
N ALA A 199 9.65 24.31 -8.93
CA ALA A 199 9.86 23.85 -10.30
C ALA A 199 8.58 23.45 -11.05
N HIS A 200 7.57 22.97 -10.33
CA HIS A 200 6.35 22.38 -10.93
C HIS A 200 5.06 23.13 -10.59
N GLY A 201 5.14 24.24 -9.85
CA GLY A 201 3.96 24.99 -9.43
C GLY A 201 3.02 24.15 -8.56
N VAL A 202 3.59 23.42 -7.61
CA VAL A 202 2.78 22.61 -6.68
C VAL A 202 2.00 23.54 -5.76
N THR A 203 0.70 23.26 -5.57
CA THR A 203 -0.15 24.06 -4.67
C THR A 203 -0.59 23.29 -3.43
N ARG A 204 -0.62 21.96 -3.51
CA ARG A 204 -1.07 21.10 -2.41
C ARG A 204 -0.12 19.92 -2.17
N TYR A 205 0.00 19.56 -0.90
CA TYR A 205 0.75 18.41 -0.43
C TYR A 205 -0.20 17.36 0.17
N PHE A 206 -0.37 16.23 -0.50
CA PHE A 206 -1.13 15.09 0.03
C PHE A 206 -0.27 14.29 1.00
N ALA A 207 -0.46 14.57 2.29
CA ALA A 207 0.30 13.94 3.37
C ALA A 207 0.02 12.43 3.44
N HIS A 208 1.10 11.66 3.51
CA HIS A 208 1.02 10.27 3.86
C HIS A 208 0.66 10.13 5.35
N ARG A 209 -0.23 9.19 5.67
CA ARG A 209 -0.82 8.98 7.01
C ARG A 209 0.17 8.75 8.18
N ARG A 210 1.44 8.44 7.87
CA ARG A 210 2.49 8.24 8.87
C ARG A 210 3.33 9.50 9.11
N GLU A 211 3.17 10.53 8.28
CA GLU A 211 3.99 11.73 8.39
C GLU A 211 3.72 12.48 9.69
N SER A 212 4.80 12.92 10.34
CA SER A 212 4.70 13.61 11.62
C SER A 212 4.10 15.00 11.45
N VAL A 213 3.37 15.47 12.47
CA VAL A 213 2.80 16.83 12.49
C VAL A 213 3.91 17.87 12.32
N THR A 214 5.05 17.68 13.00
CA THR A 214 6.21 18.58 12.93
C THR A 214 6.75 18.71 11.50
N LYS A 215 6.94 17.59 10.79
CA LYS A 215 7.42 17.61 9.40
C LYS A 215 6.41 18.31 8.48
N LEU A 216 5.13 17.99 8.63
CA LEU A 216 4.06 18.60 7.82
C LEU A 216 3.93 20.11 8.07
N HIS A 217 4.06 20.55 9.32
CA HIS A 217 4.07 21.97 9.65
C HIS A 217 5.26 22.67 8.99
N ARG A 218 6.46 22.07 9.05
CA ARG A 218 7.65 22.62 8.39
C ARG A 218 7.50 22.70 6.87
N ILE A 219 6.92 21.69 6.23
CA ILE A 219 6.60 21.76 4.79
C ILE A 219 5.67 22.95 4.52
N ALA A 220 4.58 23.08 5.28
CA ALA A 220 3.62 24.17 5.10
C ALA A 220 4.28 25.55 5.24
N THR A 221 5.09 25.76 6.27
CA THR A 221 5.73 27.06 6.53
C THR A 221 6.86 27.38 5.56
N THR A 222 7.63 26.38 5.11
CA THR A 222 8.72 26.58 4.15
C THR A 222 8.23 26.79 2.72
N THR A 223 7.09 26.21 2.34
CA THR A 223 6.64 26.16 0.94
C THR A 223 5.33 26.90 0.65
N GLY A 224 4.56 27.23 1.68
CA GLY A 224 3.21 27.80 1.52
C GLY A 224 2.16 26.80 1.00
N LEU A 225 2.51 25.52 0.87
CA LEU A 225 1.59 24.48 0.37
C LEU A 225 0.42 24.26 1.34
N GLU A 226 -0.77 24.05 0.78
CA GLU A 226 -1.90 23.50 1.52
C GLU A 226 -1.62 22.02 1.85
N ILE A 227 -1.56 21.69 3.14
CA ILE A 227 -1.38 20.31 3.60
C ILE A 227 -2.73 19.60 3.63
N VAL A 228 -2.93 18.68 2.69
CA VAL A 228 -4.10 17.82 2.65
C VAL A 228 -3.82 16.53 3.40
N ARG A 229 -4.69 16.15 4.35
CA ARG A 229 -4.62 14.87 5.07
C ARG A 229 -5.77 13.94 4.64
N PRO A 230 -5.56 13.03 3.68
CA PRO A 230 -6.60 12.14 3.17
C PRO A 230 -7.28 11.28 4.24
N GLU A 231 -8.61 11.37 4.33
CA GLU A 231 -9.43 10.46 5.14
C GLU A 231 -9.72 9.12 4.45
N LEU A 232 -9.43 9.02 3.16
CA LEU A 232 -9.61 7.84 2.30
C LEU A 232 -8.29 7.48 1.60
N PRO A 233 -8.19 6.30 0.95
CA PRO A 233 -7.11 6.01 0.01
C PRO A 233 -6.98 7.12 -1.04
N LEU A 234 -5.74 7.42 -1.45
CA LEU A 234 -5.45 8.56 -2.30
C LEU A 234 -6.13 8.43 -3.67
N GLU A 235 -6.31 7.22 -4.18
CA GLU A 235 -7.02 6.93 -5.43
C GLU A 235 -8.46 7.44 -5.40
N LEU A 236 -9.14 7.33 -4.24
CA LEU A 236 -10.50 7.84 -4.07
C LEU A 236 -10.52 9.36 -3.92
N ILE A 237 -9.59 9.92 -3.14
CA ILE A 237 -9.47 11.38 -2.98
C ILE A 237 -9.14 12.05 -4.31
N ALA A 238 -8.19 11.49 -5.05
CA ALA A 238 -7.77 11.99 -6.34
C ALA A 238 -8.91 11.97 -7.36
N ARG A 239 -9.81 10.96 -7.32
CA ARG A 239 -11.01 10.94 -8.16
C ARG A 239 -12.09 11.92 -7.75
N ARG A 240 -12.30 12.12 -6.44
CA ARG A 240 -13.27 13.12 -5.95
C ARG A 240 -12.82 14.54 -6.25
N GLY A 241 -11.50 14.76 -6.26
CA GLY A 241 -10.90 16.05 -6.54
C GLY A 241 -11.22 17.13 -5.49
N PRO A 242 -10.81 18.38 -5.74
CA PRO A 242 -10.04 18.83 -6.91
C PRO A 242 -8.66 18.15 -7.00
N LEU A 243 -8.10 18.05 -8.21
CA LEU A 243 -6.77 17.48 -8.48
C LEU A 243 -5.99 18.36 -9.45
N GLY A 244 -4.69 18.53 -9.25
CA GLY A 244 -3.80 19.16 -10.23
C GLY A 244 -3.75 18.38 -11.53
N ARG A 245 -3.46 19.06 -12.64
CA ARG A 245 -3.21 18.38 -13.93
C ARG A 245 -1.98 17.48 -13.87
N THR A 246 -1.05 17.79 -12.98
CA THR A 246 0.13 16.98 -12.70
C THR A 246 0.11 16.51 -11.26
N VAL A 247 0.38 15.23 -11.03
CA VAL A 247 0.61 14.66 -9.70
C VAL A 247 2.05 14.18 -9.61
N LEU A 248 2.82 14.83 -8.76
CA LEU A 248 4.16 14.43 -8.41
C LEU A 248 4.10 13.41 -7.27
N SER A 249 4.89 12.34 -7.33
CA SER A 249 4.98 11.39 -6.22
C SER A 249 6.40 10.87 -6.06
N PHE A 250 6.91 10.91 -4.83
CA PHE A 250 8.08 10.09 -4.48
C PHE A 250 7.77 8.59 -4.67
N PRO A 251 8.80 7.72 -4.78
CA PRO A 251 8.58 6.31 -5.08
C PRO A 251 7.74 5.67 -3.96
N SER A 252 6.54 5.25 -4.33
CA SER A 252 5.57 4.60 -3.45
C SER A 252 4.60 3.77 -4.28
N THR A 253 3.83 2.89 -3.67
CA THR A 253 2.85 2.05 -4.41
C THR A 253 1.79 2.87 -5.15
N VAL A 254 1.61 4.14 -4.76
CA VAL A 254 0.71 5.10 -5.41
C VAL A 254 1.07 5.32 -6.88
N VAL A 255 2.35 5.22 -7.25
CA VAL A 255 2.77 5.40 -8.65
C VAL A 255 2.31 4.27 -9.58
N HIS A 256 1.91 3.13 -9.02
CA HIS A 256 1.29 2.03 -9.76
C HIS A 256 -0.24 2.11 -9.76
N THR A 257 -0.85 2.69 -8.72
CA THR A 257 -2.31 2.68 -8.55
C THR A 257 -2.98 3.92 -9.15
N LEU A 258 -2.40 5.10 -9.00
CA LEU A 258 -2.98 6.34 -9.54
C LEU A 258 -3.14 6.34 -11.07
N PRO A 259 -2.20 5.81 -11.88
CA PRO A 259 -2.39 5.77 -13.33
C PRO A 259 -3.67 5.03 -13.72
N ALA A 260 -3.92 3.89 -13.08
CA ALA A 260 -5.13 3.10 -13.30
C ALA A 260 -6.39 3.81 -12.76
N ALA A 261 -6.32 4.39 -11.56
CA ALA A 261 -7.45 5.10 -10.95
C ALA A 261 -7.86 6.35 -11.74
N LEU A 262 -6.90 7.09 -12.30
CA LEU A 262 -7.10 8.34 -13.04
C LEU A 262 -7.15 8.14 -14.57
N ALA A 263 -7.22 6.88 -15.04
CA ALA A 263 -7.28 6.60 -16.47
C ALA A 263 -8.44 7.35 -17.16
N GLY A 264 -8.10 8.13 -18.19
CA GLY A 264 -9.03 8.93 -18.97
C GLY A 264 -9.35 10.32 -18.40
N THR A 265 -8.66 10.79 -17.35
CA THR A 265 -8.87 12.16 -16.81
C THR A 265 -7.96 13.21 -17.43
N GLY A 266 -6.91 12.81 -18.15
CA GLY A 266 -5.88 13.73 -18.65
C GLY A 266 -4.89 14.21 -17.57
N VAL A 267 -4.86 13.55 -16.41
CA VAL A 267 -3.88 13.82 -15.34
C VAL A 267 -2.57 13.10 -15.67
N THR A 268 -1.46 13.82 -15.55
CA THR A 268 -0.11 13.28 -15.71
C THR A 268 0.46 12.93 -14.34
N ILE A 269 1.10 11.76 -14.24
CA ILE A 269 1.79 11.33 -13.02
C ILE A 269 3.29 11.32 -13.30
N THR A 270 4.04 12.03 -12.46
CA THR A 270 5.50 12.12 -12.55
C THR A 270 6.10 11.57 -11.27
N VAL A 271 7.06 10.65 -11.40
CA VAL A 271 7.80 10.11 -10.28
C VAL A 271 8.92 11.07 -9.89
N CYS A 272 8.99 11.44 -8.62
CA CYS A 272 10.10 12.20 -8.07
C CYS A 272 11.20 11.23 -7.66
N ASP A 273 12.37 11.34 -8.27
CA ASP A 273 13.54 10.55 -7.88
C ASP A 273 14.03 10.95 -6.49
N VAL A 274 14.59 9.99 -5.78
CA VAL A 274 15.21 10.19 -4.46
C VAL A 274 16.71 10.04 -4.65
N ALA A 275 17.40 11.18 -4.65
CA ALA A 275 18.82 11.21 -4.88
C ALA A 275 19.57 10.44 -3.76
N PRO A 276 20.66 9.70 -4.07
CA PRO A 276 21.38 8.89 -3.08
C PRO A 276 21.84 9.68 -1.85
N GLU A 277 22.19 10.95 -2.01
CA GLU A 277 22.65 11.87 -0.98
C GLU A 277 21.55 12.26 0.04
N TRP A 278 20.29 11.96 -0.24
CA TRP A 278 19.21 12.16 0.74
C TRP A 278 19.11 11.00 1.73
N LEU A 279 19.72 9.85 1.40
CA LEU A 279 19.66 8.66 2.23
C LEU A 279 20.52 8.86 3.48
N ARG A 280 19.96 8.52 4.65
CA ARG A 280 20.72 8.53 5.89
C ARG A 280 21.81 7.46 5.85
N ALA A 281 22.94 7.71 6.52
CA ALA A 281 24.02 6.73 6.64
C ALA A 281 23.55 5.39 7.25
N GLY A 282 22.57 5.43 8.15
CA GLY A 282 21.92 4.25 8.76
C GLY A 282 20.69 3.72 8.02
N ALA A 283 20.42 4.17 6.79
CA ALA A 283 19.28 3.70 6.02
C ALA A 283 19.39 2.17 5.81
N PRO A 284 18.26 1.42 5.83
CA PRO A 284 18.30 0.00 5.57
C PRO A 284 19.03 -0.29 4.25
N PRO A 285 19.98 -1.26 4.20
CA PRO A 285 20.81 -1.51 3.01
C PRO A 285 20.02 -1.73 1.72
N ARG A 286 18.76 -2.18 1.82
CA ARG A 286 17.87 -2.46 0.69
C ARG A 286 16.96 -1.31 0.30
N ALA A 287 16.96 -0.19 1.02
CA ALA A 287 16.05 0.92 0.78
C ALA A 287 16.28 1.54 -0.62
N ARG A 288 17.54 1.73 -1.01
CA ARG A 288 17.90 2.25 -2.34
C ARG A 288 17.39 1.35 -3.47
N GLY A 289 17.67 0.04 -3.38
CA GLY A 289 17.21 -0.93 -4.37
C GLY A 289 15.68 -1.02 -4.45
N PHE A 290 15.00 -0.88 -3.31
CA PHE A 290 13.55 -0.85 -3.26
C PHE A 290 12.96 0.39 -3.96
N LEU A 291 13.49 1.58 -3.67
CA LEU A 291 13.03 2.83 -4.31
C LEU A 291 13.25 2.79 -5.82
N ALA A 292 14.44 2.35 -6.25
CA ALA A 292 14.76 2.19 -7.67
C ALA A 292 13.83 1.17 -8.35
N ALA A 293 13.57 0.03 -7.71
CA ALA A 293 12.66 -0.98 -8.25
C ALA A 293 11.22 -0.47 -8.37
N VAL A 294 10.71 0.26 -7.37
CA VAL A 294 9.36 0.86 -7.42
C VAL A 294 9.26 1.87 -8.56
N THR A 295 10.25 2.76 -8.70
CA THR A 295 10.32 3.72 -9.79
C THR A 295 10.36 3.01 -11.15
N GLU A 296 11.28 2.08 -11.34
CA GLU A 296 11.50 1.43 -12.63
C GLU A 296 10.31 0.58 -13.07
N THR A 297 9.73 -0.19 -12.15
CA THR A 297 8.55 -1.01 -12.46
C THR A 297 7.33 -0.16 -12.80
N ALA A 298 7.12 0.97 -12.12
CA ALA A 298 6.00 1.87 -12.42
C ALA A 298 6.21 2.57 -13.78
N ARG A 299 7.43 3.03 -14.05
CA ARG A 299 7.79 3.64 -15.33
C ARG A 299 7.62 2.68 -16.49
N THR A 300 8.08 1.45 -16.34
CA THR A 300 7.91 0.41 -17.36
C THR A 300 6.42 0.07 -17.57
N ALA A 301 5.63 -0.04 -16.50
CA ALA A 301 4.22 -0.42 -16.60
C ALA A 301 3.32 0.68 -17.17
N HIS A 302 3.66 1.96 -16.97
CA HIS A 302 2.76 3.08 -17.25
C HIS A 302 3.39 4.22 -18.08
N GLY A 303 4.65 4.12 -18.48
CA GLY A 303 5.34 5.16 -19.25
C GLY A 303 5.57 6.46 -18.46
N LEU A 304 5.74 6.38 -17.13
CA LEU A 304 5.82 7.57 -16.28
C LEU A 304 7.10 8.38 -16.50
N SER A 305 6.98 9.70 -16.44
CA SER A 305 8.09 10.65 -16.39
C SER A 305 8.82 10.58 -15.05
N LEU A 306 10.11 10.89 -15.07
CA LEU A 306 10.97 11.01 -13.89
C LEU A 306 11.42 12.47 -13.75
N THR A 307 11.38 13.01 -12.53
CA THR A 307 11.95 14.32 -12.19
C THR A 307 12.80 14.21 -10.93
N GLY A 308 13.92 14.93 -10.85
CA GLY A 308 14.70 15.06 -9.62
C GLY A 308 14.44 16.41 -8.94
N ALA A 309 14.64 16.50 -7.63
CA ALA A 309 14.73 17.79 -6.97
C ALA A 309 16.18 18.30 -7.07
N ARG A 310 16.40 19.41 -7.76
CA ARG A 310 17.71 20.07 -7.77
C ARG A 310 17.87 20.84 -6.46
N LEU A 311 18.54 20.22 -5.48
CA LEU A 311 18.90 20.92 -4.25
C LEU A 311 20.00 21.94 -4.55
N ARG A 312 19.91 23.13 -3.95
CA ARG A 312 21.00 24.11 -4.04
C ARG A 312 22.23 23.53 -3.35
N SER A 313 23.38 23.60 -4.02
CA SER A 313 24.68 23.29 -3.44
C SER A 313 24.98 24.30 -2.32
N ALA A 314 25.57 23.86 -1.21
CA ALA A 314 26.07 24.76 -0.16
C ALA A 314 27.30 25.59 -0.60
N VAL A 315 27.67 25.53 -1.88
CA VAL A 315 28.84 26.22 -2.47
C VAL A 315 28.45 27.50 -3.23
N ASP A 316 27.15 27.82 -3.34
CA ASP A 316 26.68 29.04 -4.03
C ASP A 316 26.25 30.17 -3.05
N CYS A 317 26.89 30.27 -1.88
CA CYS A 317 26.80 31.41 -0.97
C CYS A 317 28.20 32.00 -0.72
#